data_AF-A0A5J4T932-F1
#
_entry.id   AF-A0A5J4T932-F1
#
_cell.length_a   1.000
_cell.length_b   1.000
_cell.length_c   1.000
_cell.angle_alpha   90.00
_cell.angle_beta   90.00
_cell.angle_gamma   90.00
#
_symmetry.space_group_name_H-M   'P 1'
#
loop_
_entity.id
_entity.type
_entity.pdbx_description
1 polymer ?
#
loop_
_entity_poly.entity_id
_entity_poly.type
_entity_poly.pdbx_seq_one_letter_code
_entity_poly.pdbx_strand_id
1 'polypeptide(L)'
;MVVNLRKFEQDYKSLIVLLQIEKPPEDYQTEAGQDFPKLFVIEQDINNWKENERKIIAKEPSVNIGFIRVDAMPLKNELVNHCKLRQEKFVEMLNKQAAQTLRGIYDEIDQTVIKMGKFPKTLEELKTLDQTIKDARDSLPQMEGKFDPLRKQYDLLERCSDITPVPDQETMLLLQLPAKFQSYQGFIAQAETRIIELKAVKKKELQQALDQLAADISATRKRFLATAPYSDSIPMDVAQGTLEGFRNDIQAHRDEEKRLLVGIELFGLEQRVYADLQSTVKDLDDLTFLWNEKRDWGLLLFPIYNGLCSSSY
;
A
#
# COMPACT_ATOMS: atom_id res chain seq x y z
N MET A 1 12.97 -55.81 -48.28
CA MET A 1 12.15 -56.08 -47.08
C MET A 1 12.73 -55.41 -45.83
N VAL A 2 13.98 -55.72 -45.43
CA VAL A 2 14.65 -55.12 -44.24
C VAL A 2 14.84 -53.59 -44.33
N VAL A 3 15.11 -53.06 -45.53
CA VAL A 3 15.34 -51.62 -45.76
C VAL A 3 14.09 -50.77 -45.47
N ASN A 4 12.90 -51.24 -45.86
CA ASN A 4 11.64 -50.51 -45.61
C ASN A 4 11.26 -50.53 -44.12
N LEU A 5 11.55 -51.62 -43.40
CA LEU A 5 11.27 -51.73 -41.96
C LEU A 5 12.20 -50.83 -41.14
N ARG A 6 13.50 -50.81 -41.47
CA ARG A 6 14.46 -49.89 -40.82
C ARG A 6 14.14 -48.43 -41.11
N LYS A 7 13.75 -48.09 -42.34
CA LYS A 7 13.36 -46.71 -42.71
C LYS A 7 12.12 -46.26 -41.93
N PHE A 8 11.11 -47.13 -41.84
CA PHE A 8 9.90 -46.87 -41.06
C PHE A 8 10.20 -46.68 -39.56
N GLU A 9 11.02 -47.55 -38.99
CA GLU A 9 11.45 -47.47 -37.60
C GLU A 9 12.29 -46.20 -37.32
N GLN A 10 13.20 -45.86 -38.23
CA GLN A 10 14.07 -44.67 -38.11
C GLN A 10 13.26 -43.37 -38.20
N ASP A 11 12.23 -43.32 -39.03
CA ASP A 11 11.34 -42.18 -39.14
C ASP A 11 10.57 -41.91 -37.84
N TYR A 12 9.99 -42.94 -37.22
CA TYR A 12 9.28 -42.80 -35.94
C TYR A 12 10.23 -42.55 -34.77
N LYS A 13 11.41 -43.18 -34.75
CA LYS A 13 12.46 -42.90 -33.76
C LYS A 13 12.94 -41.46 -33.82
N SER A 14 13.13 -40.91 -35.02
CA SER A 14 13.54 -39.51 -35.19
C SER A 14 12.49 -38.54 -34.65
N LEU A 15 11.20 -38.84 -34.86
CA LEU A 15 10.10 -38.06 -34.27
C LEU A 15 10.05 -38.17 -32.75
N ILE A 16 10.19 -39.38 -32.19
CA ILE A 16 10.19 -39.58 -30.73
C ILE A 16 11.35 -38.80 -30.09
N VAL A 17 12.54 -38.82 -30.68
CA VAL A 17 13.70 -38.08 -30.19
C VAL A 17 13.46 -36.57 -30.27
N LEU A 18 12.88 -36.06 -31.37
CA LEU A 18 12.54 -34.64 -31.49
C LEU A 18 11.53 -34.19 -30.41
N LEU A 19 10.48 -34.99 -30.17
CA LEU A 19 9.46 -34.71 -29.15
C LEU A 19 9.98 -34.84 -27.71
N GLN A 20 11.11 -35.54 -27.50
CA GLN A 20 11.80 -35.64 -26.21
C GLN A 20 12.81 -34.50 -25.98
N ILE A 21 13.29 -33.84 -27.04
CA ILE A 21 14.22 -32.71 -26.97
C ILE A 21 13.47 -31.39 -26.75
N GLU A 22 12.24 -31.27 -27.25
CA GLU A 22 11.39 -30.10 -26.99
C GLU A 22 11.10 -29.99 -25.48
N LYS A 23 11.49 -28.84 -24.89
CA LYS A 23 11.46 -28.64 -23.43
C LYS A 23 10.03 -28.82 -22.88
N PRO A 24 9.86 -29.54 -21.76
CA PRO A 24 8.57 -29.64 -21.11
C PRO A 24 8.09 -28.25 -20.62
N PRO A 25 6.77 -27.97 -20.66
CA PRO A 25 6.19 -26.73 -20.14
C PRO A 25 6.54 -26.44 -18.67
N GLU A 26 6.81 -27.51 -17.91
CA GLU A 26 7.22 -27.49 -16.50
C GLU A 26 8.61 -26.87 -16.31
N ASP A 27 9.53 -26.96 -17.28
CA ASP A 27 10.84 -26.31 -17.21
C ASP A 27 10.74 -24.78 -17.26
N TYR A 28 9.60 -24.23 -17.72
CA TYR A 28 9.32 -22.80 -17.61
C TYR A 28 8.78 -22.39 -16.22
N GLN A 29 8.43 -23.34 -15.35
CA GLN A 29 7.77 -23.10 -14.06
C GLN A 29 8.65 -23.34 -12.81
N THR A 30 9.88 -23.87 -12.93
CA THR A 30 10.63 -24.37 -11.76
C THR A 30 12.08 -23.90 -11.58
N GLU A 31 12.46 -22.71 -12.04
CA GLU A 31 13.68 -22.07 -11.53
C GLU A 31 13.36 -20.68 -10.96
N ALA A 32 13.57 -20.57 -9.65
CA ALA A 32 13.27 -19.41 -8.83
C ALA A 32 13.73 -18.10 -9.50
N GLY A 33 12.76 -17.30 -9.94
CA GLY A 33 12.99 -15.91 -10.36
C GLY A 33 13.41 -15.68 -11.80
N GLN A 34 13.27 -16.65 -12.72
CA GLN A 34 13.51 -16.40 -14.14
C GLN A 34 12.27 -15.89 -14.87
N ASP A 35 12.48 -14.84 -15.65
CA ASP A 35 11.52 -14.19 -16.55
C ASP A 35 10.62 -15.20 -17.26
N PHE A 36 9.32 -14.95 -17.19
CA PHE A 36 8.35 -15.66 -18.02
C PHE A 36 8.82 -15.66 -19.48
N PRO A 37 8.84 -16.83 -20.18
CA PRO A 37 9.32 -16.89 -21.55
C PRO A 37 8.55 -15.89 -22.40
N LYS A 38 9.28 -15.08 -23.18
CA LYS A 38 8.70 -14.04 -24.02
C LYS A 38 7.57 -14.64 -24.86
N LEU A 39 6.46 -13.92 -25.01
CA LEU A 39 5.27 -14.38 -25.75
C LEU A 39 5.61 -15.01 -27.11
N PHE A 40 6.62 -14.46 -27.81
CA PHE A 40 7.12 -14.99 -29.07
C PHE A 40 7.64 -16.44 -28.99
N VAL A 41 8.31 -16.82 -27.90
CA VAL A 41 8.83 -18.19 -27.71
C VAL A 41 7.66 -19.16 -27.52
N ILE A 42 6.65 -18.76 -26.74
CA ILE A 42 5.44 -19.57 -26.53
C ILE A 42 4.68 -19.74 -27.85
N GLU A 43 4.51 -18.67 -28.62
CA GLU A 43 3.87 -18.73 -29.94
C GLU A 43 4.63 -19.65 -30.90
N GLN A 44 5.96 -19.56 -30.91
CA GLN A 44 6.81 -20.44 -31.72
C GLN A 44 6.68 -21.91 -31.29
N ASP A 45 6.72 -22.20 -29.99
CA ASP A 45 6.58 -23.55 -29.46
C ASP A 45 5.20 -24.14 -29.79
N ILE A 46 4.11 -23.39 -29.58
CA ILE A 46 2.75 -23.83 -29.96
C ILE A 46 2.69 -24.18 -31.46
N ASN A 47 3.25 -23.34 -32.31
CA ASN A 47 3.29 -23.58 -33.76
C ASN A 47 4.14 -24.80 -34.14
N ASN A 48 5.28 -25.02 -33.46
CA ASN A 48 6.12 -26.20 -33.67
C ASN A 48 5.37 -27.48 -33.32
N TRP A 49 4.67 -27.51 -32.18
CA TRP A 49 3.85 -28.66 -31.77
C TRP A 49 2.67 -28.90 -32.71
N LYS A 50 1.99 -27.84 -33.19
CA LYS A 50 0.93 -27.96 -34.22
C LYS A 50 1.49 -28.54 -35.53
N GLU A 51 2.68 -28.15 -35.94
CA GLU A 51 3.32 -28.66 -37.15
C GLU A 51 3.80 -30.11 -36.98
N ASN A 52 4.33 -30.47 -35.81
CA ASN A 52 4.71 -31.84 -35.47
C ASN A 52 3.48 -32.77 -35.49
N GLU A 53 2.35 -32.32 -34.93
CA GLU A 53 1.08 -33.04 -35.00
C GLU A 53 0.66 -33.30 -36.46
N ARG A 54 0.69 -32.27 -37.32
CA ARG A 54 0.36 -32.43 -38.75
C ARG A 54 1.26 -33.44 -39.45
N LYS A 55 2.58 -33.40 -39.20
CA LYS A 55 3.54 -34.36 -39.75
C LYS A 55 3.24 -35.80 -39.32
N ILE A 56 2.82 -36.00 -38.08
CA ILE A 56 2.44 -37.33 -37.56
C ILE A 56 1.14 -37.80 -38.20
N ILE A 57 0.13 -36.91 -38.32
CA ILE A 57 -1.15 -37.21 -38.97
C ILE A 57 -0.97 -37.55 -40.44
N ALA A 58 -0.06 -36.89 -41.16
CA ALA A 58 0.20 -37.14 -42.58
C ALA A 58 0.84 -38.52 -42.87
N LYS A 59 1.45 -39.18 -41.88
CA LYS A 59 2.07 -40.50 -42.08
C LYS A 59 1.04 -41.62 -42.23
N GLU A 60 1.35 -42.59 -43.10
CA GLU A 60 0.50 -43.77 -43.30
C GLU A 60 0.40 -44.61 -42.02
N PRO A 61 -0.81 -45.03 -41.61
CA PRO A 61 -1.02 -45.75 -40.36
C PRO A 61 -0.60 -47.23 -40.41
N SER A 62 -0.46 -47.80 -41.61
CA SER A 62 -0.03 -49.18 -41.77
C SER A 62 0.88 -49.34 -42.97
N VAL A 63 1.96 -50.10 -42.81
CA VAL A 63 2.91 -50.39 -43.89
C VAL A 63 3.00 -51.90 -44.10
N ASN A 64 2.87 -52.31 -45.36
CA ASN A 64 3.06 -53.70 -45.77
C ASN A 64 4.54 -53.94 -46.06
N ILE A 65 5.15 -54.88 -45.33
CA ILE A 65 6.56 -55.24 -45.47
C ILE A 65 6.62 -56.72 -45.80
N GLY A 66 6.80 -57.04 -47.09
CA GLY A 66 6.74 -58.42 -47.58
C GLY A 66 5.37 -59.04 -47.31
N PHE A 67 5.33 -60.06 -46.46
CA PHE A 67 4.10 -60.76 -46.05
C PHE A 67 3.51 -60.28 -44.71
N ILE A 68 4.14 -59.32 -44.05
CA ILE A 68 3.73 -58.81 -42.73
C ILE A 68 3.14 -57.40 -42.90
N ARG A 69 1.95 -57.18 -42.36
CA ARG A 69 1.36 -55.85 -42.21
C ARG A 69 1.66 -55.33 -40.81
N VAL A 70 2.39 -54.21 -40.73
CA VAL A 70 2.63 -53.52 -39.47
C VAL A 70 1.57 -52.43 -39.33
N ASP A 71 0.81 -52.48 -38.25
CA ASP A 71 -0.14 -51.44 -37.85
C ASP A 71 0.51 -50.53 -36.81
N ALA A 72 0.71 -49.27 -37.17
CA ALA A 72 1.26 -48.24 -36.30
C ALA A 72 0.20 -47.21 -35.87
N MET A 73 -1.08 -47.50 -36.11
CA MET A 73 -2.19 -46.65 -35.67
C MET A 73 -2.16 -46.36 -34.16
N PRO A 74 -1.89 -47.34 -33.26
CA PRO A 74 -1.81 -47.07 -31.82
C PRO A 74 -0.69 -46.09 -31.47
N LEU A 75 0.49 -46.25 -32.08
CA LEU A 75 1.64 -45.35 -31.87
C LEU A 75 1.35 -43.94 -32.41
N LYS A 76 0.72 -43.86 -33.59
CA LYS A 76 0.32 -42.58 -34.19
C LYS A 76 -0.66 -41.84 -33.28
N ASN A 77 -1.66 -42.53 -32.73
CA ASN A 77 -2.63 -41.94 -31.81
C ASN A 77 -1.94 -41.43 -30.54
N GLU A 78 -1.04 -42.20 -29.94
CA GLU A 78 -0.31 -41.79 -28.73
C GLU A 78 0.56 -40.55 -28.97
N LEU A 79 1.26 -40.50 -30.12
CA LEU A 79 2.09 -39.36 -30.48
C LEU A 79 1.26 -38.08 -30.76
N VAL A 80 0.11 -38.22 -31.42
CA VAL A 80 -0.84 -37.11 -31.61
C VAL A 80 -1.38 -36.63 -30.26
N ASN A 81 -1.77 -37.56 -29.38
CA ASN A 81 -2.24 -37.22 -28.03
C ASN A 81 -1.16 -36.51 -27.22
N HIS A 82 0.10 -36.94 -27.30
CA HIS A 82 1.21 -36.25 -26.65
C HIS A 82 1.37 -34.82 -27.18
N CYS A 83 1.28 -34.61 -28.51
CA CYS A 83 1.34 -33.26 -29.08
C CYS A 83 0.19 -32.38 -28.59
N LYS A 84 -1.03 -32.90 -28.54
CA LYS A 84 -2.21 -32.17 -28.03
C LYS A 84 -2.06 -31.81 -26.56
N LEU A 85 -1.67 -32.75 -25.71
CA LEU A 85 -1.44 -32.51 -24.29
C LEU A 85 -0.37 -31.42 -24.06
N ARG A 86 0.67 -31.38 -24.90
CA ARG A 86 1.69 -30.33 -24.83
C ARG A 86 1.14 -28.97 -25.25
N GLN A 87 0.40 -28.91 -26.35
CA GLN A 87 -0.29 -27.69 -26.80
C GLN A 87 -1.23 -27.16 -25.71
N GLU A 88 -2.06 -28.03 -25.11
CA GLU A 88 -2.96 -27.69 -24.00
C GLU A 88 -2.20 -27.08 -22.82
N LYS A 89 -1.09 -27.70 -22.38
CA LYS A 89 -0.26 -27.16 -21.29
C LYS A 89 0.30 -25.77 -21.58
N PHE A 90 0.75 -25.50 -22.81
CA PHE A 90 1.26 -24.18 -23.19
C PHE A 90 0.15 -23.12 -23.18
N VAL A 91 -1.01 -23.46 -23.73
CA VAL A 91 -2.18 -22.55 -23.76
C VAL A 91 -2.72 -22.31 -22.35
N GLU A 92 -2.79 -23.35 -21.51
CA GLU A 92 -3.21 -23.24 -20.11
C GLU A 92 -2.25 -22.35 -19.31
N MET A 93 -0.93 -22.52 -19.49
CA MET A 93 0.08 -21.67 -18.85
C MET A 93 -0.08 -20.20 -19.26
N LEU A 94 -0.25 -19.95 -20.56
CA LEU A 94 -0.47 -18.59 -21.08
C LEU A 94 -1.77 -17.98 -20.54
N ASN A 95 -2.86 -18.74 -20.53
CA ASN A 95 -4.14 -18.31 -19.97
C ASN A 95 -4.01 -17.97 -18.49
N LYS A 96 -3.40 -18.85 -17.69
CA LYS A 96 -3.20 -18.63 -16.26
C LYS A 96 -2.40 -17.35 -15.99
N GLN A 97 -1.35 -17.10 -16.75
CA GLN A 97 -0.54 -15.89 -16.59
C GLN A 97 -1.29 -14.61 -17.00
N ALA A 98 -2.00 -14.65 -18.13
CA ALA A 98 -2.82 -13.53 -18.60
C ALA A 98 -3.93 -13.21 -17.60
N ALA A 99 -4.64 -14.24 -17.10
CA ALA A 99 -5.68 -14.10 -16.09
C ALA A 99 -5.14 -13.55 -14.75
N GLN A 100 -3.97 -14.02 -14.30
CA GLN A 100 -3.31 -13.47 -13.11
C GLN A 100 -2.94 -12.00 -13.28
N THR A 101 -2.41 -11.63 -14.45
CA THR A 101 -2.04 -10.24 -14.75
C THR A 101 -3.28 -9.34 -14.80
N LEU A 102 -4.34 -9.79 -15.47
CA LEU A 102 -5.62 -9.07 -15.57
C LEU A 102 -6.20 -8.84 -14.18
N ARG A 103 -6.35 -9.91 -13.37
CA ARG A 103 -6.85 -9.80 -11.98
C ARG A 103 -5.98 -8.89 -11.13
N GLY A 104 -4.65 -9.03 -11.23
CA GLY A 104 -3.71 -8.18 -10.50
C GLY A 104 -3.92 -6.68 -10.77
N ILE A 105 -4.21 -6.30 -12.02
CA ILE A 105 -4.53 -4.90 -12.36
C ILE A 105 -5.82 -4.45 -11.69
N TYR A 106 -6.88 -5.26 -11.76
CA TYR A 106 -8.17 -4.95 -11.11
C TYR A 106 -8.03 -4.82 -9.60
N ASP A 107 -7.33 -5.76 -8.95
CA ASP A 107 -7.09 -5.77 -7.52
C ASP A 107 -6.28 -4.55 -7.08
N GLU A 108 -5.24 -4.17 -7.83
CA GLU A 108 -4.43 -2.98 -7.56
C GLU A 108 -5.29 -1.70 -7.64
N ILE A 109 -6.12 -1.57 -8.68
CA ILE A 109 -7.06 -0.45 -8.83
C ILE A 109 -8.02 -0.40 -7.64
N ASP A 110 -8.71 -1.49 -7.34
CA ASP A 110 -9.75 -1.52 -6.31
C ASP A 110 -9.17 -1.27 -4.91
N GLN A 111 -8.01 -1.87 -4.59
CA GLN A 111 -7.33 -1.62 -3.31
C GLN A 111 -6.90 -0.16 -3.16
N THR A 112 -6.38 0.45 -4.23
CA THR A 112 -5.91 1.84 -4.17
C THR A 112 -7.09 2.80 -4.07
N VAL A 113 -8.19 2.54 -4.78
CA VAL A 113 -9.45 3.29 -4.64
C VAL A 113 -9.99 3.20 -3.21
N ILE A 114 -9.98 2.02 -2.58
CA ILE A 114 -10.43 1.86 -1.18
C ILE A 114 -9.54 2.67 -0.22
N LYS A 115 -8.21 2.64 -0.41
CA LYS A 115 -7.27 3.40 0.43
C LYS A 115 -7.49 4.91 0.28
N MET A 116 -7.63 5.38 -0.95
CA MET A 116 -7.86 6.80 -1.27
C MET A 116 -9.25 7.30 -0.85
N GLY A 117 -10.25 6.41 -0.80
CA GLY A 117 -11.62 6.75 -0.38
C GLY A 117 -11.76 7.02 1.13
N LYS A 118 -10.78 6.65 1.95
CA LYS A 118 -10.81 6.90 3.41
C LYS A 118 -10.59 8.38 3.69
N PHE A 119 -11.49 8.96 4.48
CA PHE A 119 -11.36 10.35 4.92
C PHE A 119 -10.31 10.46 6.05
N PRO A 120 -9.23 11.24 5.88
CA PRO A 120 -8.20 11.40 6.90
C PRO A 120 -8.73 12.26 8.05
N LYS A 121 -8.63 11.77 9.28
CA LYS A 121 -9.01 12.52 10.49
C LYS A 121 -7.81 13.17 11.14
N THR A 122 -6.64 12.53 11.06
CA THR A 122 -5.40 13.02 11.65
C THR A 122 -4.47 13.60 10.59
N LEU A 123 -3.51 14.40 11.03
CA LEU A 123 -2.48 15.00 10.16
C LEU A 123 -1.55 13.93 9.56
N GLU A 124 -1.23 12.87 10.30
CA GLU A 124 -0.47 11.72 9.79
C GLU A 124 -1.24 10.93 8.73
N GLU A 125 -2.54 10.71 8.93
CA GLU A 125 -3.41 10.10 7.92
C GLU A 125 -3.47 10.96 6.64
N LEU A 126 -3.46 12.29 6.78
CA LEU A 126 -3.44 13.20 5.64
C LEU A 126 -2.13 13.07 4.83
N LYS A 127 -0.99 12.92 5.52
CA LYS A 127 0.32 12.73 4.89
C LYS A 127 0.40 11.40 4.15
N THR A 128 -0.04 10.32 4.78
CA THR A 128 -0.03 8.98 4.17
C THR A 128 -0.99 8.89 2.99
N LEU A 129 -2.15 9.54 3.06
CA LEU A 129 -3.08 9.65 1.93
C LEU A 129 -2.46 10.43 0.77
N ASP A 130 -1.82 11.56 1.02
CA ASP A 130 -1.13 12.34 -0.03
C ASP A 130 -0.04 11.52 -0.73
N GLN A 131 0.76 10.76 0.02
CA GLN A 131 1.77 9.89 -0.56
C GLN A 131 1.12 8.78 -1.39
N THR A 132 0.06 8.16 -0.89
CA THR A 132 -0.67 7.11 -1.62
C THR A 132 -1.22 7.61 -2.96
N ILE A 133 -1.74 8.85 -3.00
CA ILE A 133 -2.24 9.46 -4.24
C ILE A 133 -1.10 9.70 -5.23
N LYS A 134 0.06 10.20 -4.76
CA LYS A 134 1.25 10.40 -5.60
C LYS A 134 1.78 9.09 -6.16
N ASP A 135 1.95 8.08 -5.30
CA ASP A 135 2.42 6.76 -5.72
C ASP A 135 1.47 6.14 -6.75
N ALA A 136 0.16 6.29 -6.56
CA ALA A 136 -0.86 5.83 -7.50
C ALA A 136 -0.79 6.56 -8.84
N ARG A 137 -0.52 7.87 -8.85
CA ARG A 137 -0.32 8.65 -10.07
C ARG A 137 0.94 8.22 -10.81
N ASP A 138 2.04 8.01 -10.08
CA ASP A 138 3.33 7.64 -10.65
C ASP A 138 3.33 6.20 -11.18
N SER A 139 2.46 5.33 -10.65
CA SER A 139 2.30 3.95 -11.14
C SER A 139 1.41 3.83 -12.38
N LEU A 140 0.62 4.86 -12.75
CA LEU A 140 -0.28 4.83 -13.92
C LEU A 140 0.42 4.41 -15.21
N PRO A 141 1.60 4.97 -15.60
CA PRO A 141 2.26 4.58 -16.85
C PRO A 141 2.76 3.13 -16.81
N GLN A 142 3.19 2.65 -15.64
CA GLN A 142 3.63 1.26 -15.47
C GLN A 142 2.46 0.29 -15.59
N MET A 143 1.28 0.66 -15.08
CA MET A 143 0.06 -0.13 -15.21
C MET A 143 -0.45 -0.14 -16.66
N GLU A 144 -0.50 1.02 -17.33
CA GLU A 144 -0.90 1.15 -18.73
C GLU A 144 0.04 0.36 -19.67
N GLY A 145 1.35 0.36 -19.38
CA GLY A 145 2.34 -0.41 -20.13
C GLY A 145 2.11 -1.93 -20.11
N LYS A 146 1.30 -2.46 -19.18
CA LYS A 146 0.93 -3.89 -19.13
C LYS A 146 -0.21 -4.23 -20.10
N PHE A 147 -0.96 -3.25 -20.62
CA PHE A 147 -2.17 -3.50 -21.40
C PHE A 147 -1.86 -4.07 -22.78
N ASP A 148 -0.85 -3.52 -23.46
CA ASP A 148 -0.42 -4.00 -24.77
C ASP A 148 0.12 -5.45 -24.72
N PRO A 149 1.04 -5.81 -23.79
CA PRO A 149 1.42 -7.20 -23.59
C PRO A 149 0.23 -8.12 -23.31
N LEU A 150 -0.68 -7.71 -22.43
CA LEU A 150 -1.85 -8.49 -22.05
C LEU A 150 -2.79 -8.72 -23.24
N ARG A 151 -3.03 -7.69 -24.05
CA ARG A 151 -3.84 -7.81 -25.27
C ARG A 151 -3.23 -8.80 -26.25
N LYS A 152 -1.91 -8.74 -26.49
CA LYS A 152 -1.21 -9.70 -27.37
C LYS A 152 -1.30 -11.14 -26.84
N GLN A 153 -1.28 -11.34 -25.52
CA GLN A 153 -1.48 -12.67 -24.92
C GLN A 153 -2.89 -13.19 -25.21
N TYR A 154 -3.92 -12.37 -25.02
CA TYR A 154 -5.31 -12.74 -25.33
C TYR A 154 -5.56 -12.93 -26.84
N ASP A 155 -4.94 -12.13 -27.71
CA ASP A 155 -5.00 -12.32 -29.17
C ASP A 155 -4.39 -13.68 -29.59
N LEU A 156 -3.32 -14.14 -28.91
CA LEU A 156 -2.75 -15.47 -29.14
C LEU A 156 -3.67 -16.58 -28.61
N LEU A 157 -4.28 -16.38 -27.43
CA LEU A 157 -5.26 -17.33 -26.88
C LEU A 157 -6.49 -17.48 -27.77
N GLU A 158 -6.99 -16.39 -28.36
CA GLU A 158 -8.12 -16.42 -29.30
C GLU A 158 -7.77 -17.23 -30.57
N ARG A 159 -6.55 -17.06 -31.11
CA ARG A 159 -6.03 -17.88 -32.21
C ARG A 159 -5.83 -19.36 -31.85
N CYS A 160 -5.75 -19.68 -30.55
CA CYS A 160 -5.63 -21.04 -30.01
C CYS A 160 -6.95 -21.54 -29.39
N SER A 161 -8.08 -20.91 -29.72
CA SER A 161 -9.41 -21.29 -29.23
C SER A 161 -9.82 -22.72 -29.60
N ASP A 162 -9.17 -23.32 -30.60
CA ASP A 162 -9.30 -24.72 -30.99
C ASP A 162 -8.74 -25.71 -29.95
N ILE A 163 -7.80 -25.26 -29.10
CA ILE A 163 -7.14 -26.08 -28.08
C ILE A 163 -7.81 -25.89 -26.72
N THR A 164 -7.95 -24.63 -26.27
CA THR A 164 -8.57 -24.32 -24.97
C THR A 164 -9.33 -23.01 -25.08
N PRO A 165 -10.66 -23.02 -24.84
CA PRO A 165 -11.46 -21.80 -24.90
C PRO A 165 -11.13 -20.89 -23.72
N VAL A 166 -11.01 -19.59 -23.99
CA VAL A 166 -10.94 -18.57 -22.95
C VAL A 166 -12.34 -18.37 -22.36
N PRO A 167 -12.49 -18.29 -21.03
CA PRO A 167 -13.80 -18.02 -20.42
C PRO A 167 -14.35 -16.66 -20.85
N ASP A 168 -15.65 -16.60 -21.19
CA ASP A 168 -16.33 -15.36 -21.60
C ASP A 168 -16.17 -14.21 -20.59
N GLN A 169 -16.14 -14.55 -19.30
CA GLN A 169 -15.93 -13.58 -18.22
C GLN A 169 -14.58 -12.84 -18.33
N GLU A 170 -13.50 -13.53 -18.73
CA GLU A 170 -12.18 -12.90 -18.88
C GLU A 170 -12.14 -11.97 -20.09
N THR A 171 -12.76 -12.39 -21.20
CA THR A 171 -12.91 -11.57 -22.40
C THR A 171 -13.69 -10.29 -22.10
N MET A 172 -14.76 -10.37 -21.30
CA MET A 172 -15.52 -9.21 -20.85
C MET A 172 -14.67 -8.28 -19.97
N LEU A 173 -13.90 -8.81 -19.03
CA LEU A 173 -12.99 -8.01 -18.19
C LEU A 173 -11.94 -7.30 -19.03
N LEU A 174 -11.32 -7.98 -19.99
CA LEU A 174 -10.36 -7.36 -20.91
C LEU A 174 -10.98 -6.20 -21.69
N LEU A 175 -12.21 -6.34 -22.18
CA LEU A 175 -12.93 -5.30 -22.91
C LEU A 175 -13.26 -4.08 -22.02
N GLN A 176 -13.57 -4.31 -20.75
CA GLN A 176 -13.92 -3.26 -19.78
C GLN A 176 -12.69 -2.58 -19.17
N LEU A 177 -11.51 -3.19 -19.26
CA LEU A 177 -10.28 -2.71 -18.65
C LEU A 177 -9.94 -1.25 -19.01
N PRO A 178 -10.00 -0.80 -20.29
CA PRO A 178 -9.72 0.60 -20.63
C PRO A 178 -10.69 1.58 -19.96
N ALA A 179 -11.99 1.26 -19.91
CA ALA A 179 -13.00 2.11 -19.28
C ALA A 179 -12.81 2.17 -17.75
N LYS A 180 -12.47 1.03 -17.12
CA LYS A 180 -12.13 0.96 -15.69
C LYS A 180 -10.87 1.78 -15.40
N PHE A 181 -9.85 1.68 -16.22
CA PHE A 181 -8.61 2.43 -16.08
C PHE A 181 -8.81 3.94 -16.26
N GLN A 182 -9.59 4.37 -17.25
CA GLN A 182 -9.96 5.76 -17.43
C GLN A 182 -10.73 6.30 -16.20
N SER A 183 -11.66 5.51 -15.66
CA SER A 183 -12.37 5.85 -14.43
C SER A 183 -11.42 5.99 -13.24
N TYR A 184 -10.42 5.12 -13.14
CA TYR A 184 -9.38 5.18 -12.11
C TYR A 184 -8.48 6.42 -12.24
N GLN A 185 -8.04 6.78 -13.45
CA GLN A 185 -7.32 8.03 -13.71
C GLN A 185 -8.13 9.26 -13.28
N GLY A 186 -9.41 9.30 -13.64
CA GLY A 186 -10.32 10.36 -13.22
C GLY A 186 -10.50 10.43 -11.70
N PHE A 187 -10.56 9.28 -11.03
CA PHE A 187 -10.64 9.21 -9.58
C PHE A 187 -9.36 9.72 -8.89
N ILE A 188 -8.17 9.37 -9.40
CA ILE A 188 -6.90 9.92 -8.92
C ILE A 188 -6.88 11.44 -9.06
N ALA A 189 -7.23 11.98 -10.23
CA ALA A 189 -7.24 13.43 -10.46
C ALA A 189 -8.21 14.17 -9.51
N GLN A 190 -9.37 13.57 -9.22
CA GLN A 190 -10.30 14.10 -8.21
C GLN A 190 -9.71 14.02 -6.80
N ALA A 191 -9.05 12.91 -6.45
CA ALA A 191 -8.39 12.75 -5.16
C ALA A 191 -7.24 13.75 -4.97
N GLU A 192 -6.46 14.05 -6.01
CA GLU A 192 -5.42 15.08 -6.02
C GLU A 192 -5.98 16.48 -5.75
N THR A 193 -7.09 16.82 -6.41
CA THR A 193 -7.75 18.11 -6.17
C THR A 193 -8.26 18.19 -4.73
N ARG A 194 -8.91 17.12 -4.26
CA ARG A 194 -9.46 17.03 -2.90
C ARG A 194 -8.38 17.11 -1.82
N ILE A 195 -7.23 16.46 -2.00
CA ILE A 195 -6.16 16.48 -0.99
C ILE A 195 -5.52 17.87 -0.89
N ILE A 196 -5.41 18.61 -1.99
CA ILE A 196 -4.93 20.00 -2.00
C ILE A 196 -5.87 20.89 -1.18
N GLU A 197 -7.18 20.78 -1.43
CA GLU A 197 -8.20 21.54 -0.69
C GLU A 197 -8.19 21.18 0.81
N LEU A 198 -8.17 19.88 1.14
CA LEU A 198 -8.13 19.41 2.52
C LEU A 198 -6.88 19.90 3.25
N LYS A 199 -5.71 19.89 2.60
CA LYS A 199 -4.47 20.45 3.16
C LYS A 199 -4.59 21.94 3.42
N ALA A 200 -5.19 22.70 2.51
CA ALA A 200 -5.41 24.13 2.70
C ALA A 200 -6.33 24.41 3.90
N VAL A 201 -7.44 23.68 4.02
CA VAL A 201 -8.37 23.78 5.15
C VAL A 201 -7.66 23.40 6.45
N LYS A 202 -6.95 22.26 6.51
CA LYS A 202 -6.23 21.81 7.71
C LYS A 202 -5.12 22.77 8.13
N LYS A 203 -4.40 23.37 7.17
CA LYS A 203 -3.41 24.40 7.44
C LYS A 203 -4.05 25.65 8.06
N LYS A 204 -5.22 26.07 7.55
CA LYS A 204 -5.97 27.21 8.11
C LYS A 204 -6.50 26.90 9.52
N GLU A 205 -7.06 25.71 9.75
CA GLU A 205 -7.50 25.27 11.07
C GLU A 205 -6.33 25.26 12.07
N LEU A 206 -5.15 24.78 11.66
CA LEU A 206 -3.94 24.82 12.49
C LEU A 206 -3.52 26.25 12.84
N GLN A 207 -3.52 27.16 11.86
CA GLN A 207 -3.21 28.58 12.11
C GLN A 207 -4.19 29.20 13.11
N GLN A 208 -5.48 28.94 12.95
CA GLN A 208 -6.51 29.41 13.89
C GLN A 208 -6.31 28.84 15.30
N ALA A 209 -5.96 27.56 15.42
CA ALA A 209 -5.66 26.94 16.71
C ALA A 209 -4.43 27.58 17.38
N LEU A 210 -3.39 27.91 16.61
CA LEU A 210 -2.20 28.60 17.12
C LEU A 210 -2.48 30.03 17.58
N ASP A 211 -3.34 30.75 16.84
CA ASP A 211 -3.79 32.09 17.22
C ASP A 211 -4.67 32.04 18.47
N GLN A 212 -5.55 31.04 18.60
CA GLN A 212 -6.36 30.83 19.79
C GLN A 212 -5.51 30.50 21.01
N LEU A 213 -4.53 29.59 20.87
CA LEU A 213 -3.59 29.28 21.95
C LEU A 213 -2.82 30.52 22.40
N ALA A 214 -2.37 31.37 21.47
CA ALA A 214 -1.73 32.64 21.81
C ALA A 214 -2.65 33.57 22.61
N ALA A 215 -3.91 33.68 22.20
CA ALA A 215 -4.92 34.48 22.90
C ALA A 215 -5.21 33.92 24.30
N ASP A 216 -5.32 32.60 24.45
CA ASP A 216 -5.59 31.92 25.72
C ASP A 216 -4.41 32.06 26.70
N ILE A 217 -3.17 31.96 26.22
CA ILE A 217 -1.97 32.23 27.00
C ILE A 217 -1.97 33.68 27.48
N SER A 218 -2.26 34.65 26.61
CA SER A 218 -2.30 36.07 27.00
C SER A 218 -3.44 36.37 27.98
N ALA A 219 -4.61 35.74 27.81
CA ALA A 219 -5.73 35.85 28.73
C ALA A 219 -5.38 35.24 30.11
N THR A 220 -4.71 34.08 30.11
CA THR A 220 -4.22 33.43 31.33
C THR A 220 -3.22 34.32 32.04
N ARG A 221 -2.28 34.94 31.32
CA ARG A 221 -1.32 35.92 31.86
C ARG A 221 -2.03 37.11 32.51
N LYS A 222 -3.02 37.70 31.83
CA LYS A 222 -3.80 38.83 32.39
C LYS A 222 -4.56 38.43 33.65
N ARG A 223 -5.20 37.25 33.64
CA ARG A 223 -5.91 36.71 34.81
C ARG A 223 -4.94 36.43 35.96
N PHE A 224 -3.76 35.91 35.66
CA PHE A 224 -2.70 35.70 36.65
C PHE A 224 -2.28 37.02 37.29
N LEU A 225 -1.99 38.06 36.51
CA LEU A 225 -1.63 39.37 37.06
C LEU A 225 -2.75 40.03 37.89
N ALA A 226 -4.01 39.79 37.55
CA ALA A 226 -5.15 40.38 38.26
C ALA A 226 -5.55 39.62 39.53
N THR A 227 -5.39 38.30 39.55
CA THR A 227 -5.98 37.42 40.59
C THR A 227 -4.92 36.65 41.37
N ALA A 228 -3.64 36.75 41.02
CA ALA A 228 -2.60 36.10 41.79
C ALA A 228 -2.54 36.64 43.24
N PRO A 229 -2.30 35.77 44.22
CA PRO A 229 -2.31 36.14 45.63
C PRO A 229 -1.03 36.89 46.00
N TYR A 230 -1.00 38.20 45.75
CA TYR A 230 0.12 39.08 46.12
C TYR A 230 0.02 39.65 47.54
N SER A 231 -1.18 39.59 48.15
CA SER A 231 -1.44 40.20 49.45
C SER A 231 -1.34 39.18 50.59
N ASP A 232 -0.75 39.61 51.71
CA ASP A 232 -0.65 38.85 52.95
C ASP A 232 -2.02 38.52 53.59
N SER A 233 -3.06 39.28 53.22
CA SER A 233 -4.43 39.15 53.71
C SER A 233 -5.21 37.93 53.19
N ILE A 234 -4.62 37.16 52.27
CA ILE A 234 -5.27 36.00 51.65
C ILE A 234 -4.96 34.73 52.47
N PRO A 235 -5.97 33.90 52.79
CA PRO A 235 -5.77 32.61 53.45
C PRO A 235 -4.84 31.69 52.65
N MET A 236 -3.98 30.94 53.36
CA MET A 236 -2.94 30.09 52.77
C MET A 236 -3.51 29.00 51.84
N ASP A 237 -4.62 28.39 52.23
CA ASP A 237 -5.35 27.36 51.48
C ASP A 237 -5.91 27.91 50.17
N VAL A 238 -6.50 29.11 50.19
CA VAL A 238 -7.02 29.80 49.02
C VAL A 238 -5.89 30.21 48.07
N ALA A 239 -4.76 30.69 48.62
CA ALA A 239 -3.58 31.03 47.82
C ALA A 239 -2.99 29.80 47.11
N GLN A 240 -2.82 28.68 47.82
CA GLN A 240 -2.32 27.43 47.22
C GLN A 240 -3.26 26.85 46.17
N GLY A 241 -4.57 26.80 46.43
CA GLY A 241 -5.55 26.32 45.45
C GLY A 241 -5.60 27.17 44.18
N THR A 242 -5.42 28.49 44.31
CA THR A 242 -5.34 29.40 43.16
C THR A 242 -4.08 29.15 42.34
N LEU A 243 -2.91 28.98 42.99
CA LEU A 243 -1.65 28.67 42.32
C LEU A 243 -1.69 27.30 41.60
N GLU A 244 -2.31 26.30 42.22
CA GLU A 244 -2.48 24.97 41.62
C GLU A 244 -3.43 25.01 40.40
N GLY A 245 -4.49 25.82 40.44
CA GLY A 245 -5.33 26.10 39.28
C GLY A 245 -4.54 26.66 38.10
N PHE A 246 -3.70 27.66 38.35
CA PHE A 246 -2.83 28.22 37.30
C PHE A 246 -1.78 27.22 36.79
N ARG A 247 -1.25 26.33 37.64
CA ARG A 247 -0.37 25.24 37.19
C ARG A 247 -1.07 24.31 36.21
N ASN A 248 -2.31 23.93 36.51
CA ASN A 248 -3.12 23.08 35.63
C ASN A 248 -3.39 23.76 34.28
N ASP A 249 -3.69 25.06 34.29
CA ASP A 249 -3.91 25.83 33.05
C ASP A 249 -2.63 25.94 32.20
N ILE A 250 -1.47 26.18 32.82
CA ILE A 250 -0.17 26.18 32.13
C ILE A 250 0.13 24.81 31.53
N GLN A 251 -0.12 23.73 32.29
CA GLN A 251 0.09 22.37 31.80
C GLN A 251 -0.82 22.06 30.62
N ALA A 252 -2.09 22.48 30.66
CA ALA A 252 -3.02 22.35 29.55
C ALA A 252 -2.53 23.10 28.29
N HIS A 253 -2.03 24.34 28.44
CA HIS A 253 -1.43 25.09 27.33
C HIS A 253 -0.19 24.41 26.75
N ARG A 254 0.65 23.79 27.59
CA ARG A 254 1.83 23.02 27.16
C ARG A 254 1.47 21.75 26.40
N ASP A 255 0.44 21.05 26.83
CA ASP A 255 0.00 19.83 26.15
C ASP A 255 -0.68 20.15 24.81
N GLU A 256 -1.42 21.26 24.75
CA GLU A 256 -1.94 21.80 23.49
C GLU A 256 -0.83 22.25 22.54
N GLU A 257 0.20 22.95 23.03
CA GLU A 257 1.40 23.34 22.27
C GLU A 257 2.08 22.11 21.63
N LYS A 258 2.28 21.03 22.41
CA LYS A 258 2.85 19.76 21.91
C LYS A 258 1.97 19.11 20.84
N ARG A 259 0.65 19.15 21.00
CA ARG A 259 -0.30 18.61 20.00
C ARG A 259 -0.21 19.36 18.68
N LEU A 260 -0.10 20.69 18.73
CA LEU A 260 -0.02 21.54 17.55
C LEU A 260 1.36 21.49 16.87
N LEU A 261 2.44 21.23 17.63
CA LEU A 261 3.81 21.08 17.11
C LEU A 261 3.92 20.04 15.99
N VAL A 262 3.25 18.89 16.13
CA VAL A 262 3.20 17.86 15.08
C VAL A 262 2.66 18.43 13.77
N GLY A 263 1.66 19.31 13.84
CA GLY A 263 1.10 19.98 12.68
C GLY A 263 2.00 21.07 12.11
N ILE A 264 2.71 21.82 12.97
CA ILE A 264 3.68 22.84 12.55
C ILE A 264 4.79 22.20 11.71
N GLU A 265 5.36 21.08 12.20
CA GLU A 265 6.39 20.34 11.48
C GLU A 265 5.89 19.80 10.14
N LEU A 266 4.67 19.25 10.11
CA LEU A 266 4.09 18.69 8.88
C LEU A 266 3.87 19.75 7.80
N PHE A 267 3.43 20.95 8.16
CA PHE A 267 3.17 22.05 7.22
C PHE A 267 4.37 22.99 7.03
N GLY A 268 5.50 22.75 7.69
CA GLY A 268 6.68 23.61 7.65
C GLY A 268 6.39 25.03 8.11
N LEU A 269 5.53 25.19 9.12
CA LEU A 269 5.22 26.50 9.69
C LEU A 269 6.31 26.90 10.69
N GLU A 270 6.52 28.20 10.89
CA GLU A 270 7.44 28.68 11.92
C GLU A 270 6.82 28.50 13.31
N GLN A 271 7.60 27.90 14.23
CA GLN A 271 7.21 27.78 15.63
C GLN A 271 7.24 29.15 16.30
N ARG A 272 6.13 29.52 16.94
CA ARG A 272 6.05 30.75 17.74
C ARG A 272 6.60 30.50 19.14
N VAL A 273 7.35 31.45 19.67
CA VAL A 273 7.80 31.45 21.07
C VAL A 273 6.83 32.26 21.91
N TYR A 274 6.18 31.61 22.87
CA TYR A 274 5.20 32.26 23.76
C TYR A 274 5.88 32.88 25.00
N ALA A 275 6.34 34.14 24.89
CA ALA A 275 7.02 34.84 25.98
C ALA A 275 6.14 35.05 27.24
N ASP A 276 4.84 35.26 27.05
CA ASP A 276 3.86 35.39 28.15
C ASP A 276 3.75 34.09 28.98
N LEU A 277 3.88 32.93 28.33
CA LEU A 277 3.86 31.63 29.02
C LEU A 277 5.11 31.46 29.89
N GLN A 278 6.29 31.79 29.36
CA GLN A 278 7.54 31.74 30.11
C GLN A 278 7.52 32.68 31.33
N SER A 279 7.01 33.89 31.14
CA SER A 279 6.89 34.88 32.21
C SER A 279 5.88 34.44 33.28
N THR A 280 4.77 33.82 32.88
CA THR A 280 3.77 33.28 33.84
C THR A 280 4.34 32.12 34.65
N VAL A 281 5.09 31.20 34.03
CA VAL A 281 5.76 30.11 34.75
C VAL A 281 6.72 30.66 35.80
N LYS A 282 7.58 31.62 35.41
CA LYS A 282 8.55 32.21 36.32
C LYS A 282 7.87 32.88 37.51
N ASP A 283 6.90 33.76 37.27
CA ASP A 283 6.23 34.49 38.34
C ASP A 283 5.41 33.55 39.25
N LEU A 284 4.89 32.45 38.70
CA LEU A 284 4.19 31.41 39.46
C LEU A 284 5.14 30.64 40.38
N ASP A 285 6.34 30.31 39.91
CA ASP A 285 7.37 29.65 40.71
C ASP A 285 7.86 30.58 41.83
N ASP A 286 8.13 31.85 41.52
CA ASP A 286 8.52 32.88 42.49
C ASP A 286 7.44 33.05 43.57
N LEU A 287 6.16 33.17 43.18
CA LEU A 287 5.05 33.26 44.13
C LEU A 287 4.90 31.98 44.96
N THR A 288 5.02 30.81 44.36
CA THR A 288 4.93 29.55 45.10
C THR A 288 6.06 29.43 46.11
N PHE A 289 7.27 29.85 45.76
CA PHE A 289 8.41 29.91 46.68
C PHE A 289 8.12 30.83 47.87
N LEU A 290 7.67 32.06 47.62
CA LEU A 290 7.35 33.02 48.67
C LEU A 290 6.24 32.53 49.63
N TRP A 291 5.21 31.88 49.09
CA TRP A 291 4.14 31.31 49.92
C TRP A 291 4.62 30.10 50.73
N ASN A 292 5.46 29.24 50.17
CA ASN A 292 6.06 28.12 50.91
C ASN A 292 6.96 28.62 52.05
N GLU A 293 7.79 29.63 51.79
CA GLU A 293 8.58 30.29 52.82
C GLU A 293 7.65 30.84 53.92
N LYS A 294 6.62 31.62 53.59
CA LYS A 294 5.64 32.13 54.56
C LYS A 294 5.04 31.02 55.43
N ARG A 295 4.68 29.88 54.83
CA ARG A 295 4.19 28.71 55.57
C ARG A 295 5.24 28.17 56.54
N ASP A 296 6.46 28.00 56.06
CA ASP A 296 7.55 27.40 56.83
C ASP A 296 7.96 28.31 58.01
N TRP A 297 8.03 29.62 57.79
CA TRP A 297 8.18 30.64 58.84
C TRP A 297 7.02 30.62 59.85
N GLY A 298 5.78 30.49 59.36
CA GLY A 298 4.60 30.34 60.22
C GLY A 298 4.69 29.11 61.13
N LEU A 299 5.13 27.96 60.60
CA LEU A 299 5.32 26.73 61.35
C LEU A 299 6.47 26.80 62.37
N LEU A 300 7.51 27.60 62.11
CA LEU A 300 8.63 27.81 63.03
C LEU A 300 8.32 28.81 64.15
N LEU A 301 7.51 29.84 63.87
CA LEU A 301 7.17 30.88 64.84
C LEU A 301 6.01 30.48 65.75
N PHE A 302 5.05 29.68 65.28
CA PHE A 302 3.88 29.25 66.07
C PHE A 302 4.25 28.49 67.37
N PRO A 303 5.25 27.59 67.39
CA PRO A 303 5.72 26.92 68.60
C PRO A 303 6.49 27.87 69.54
N ILE A 304 7.27 28.81 68.99
CA ILE A 304 8.06 29.77 69.77
C ILE A 304 7.13 30.77 70.48
N TYR A 305 6.09 31.24 69.78
CA TYR A 305 5.11 32.16 70.34
C TYR A 305 4.25 31.49 71.42
N ASN A 306 3.78 30.25 71.17
CA ASN A 306 3.05 29.48 72.19
C ASN A 306 3.94 29.05 73.37
N GLY A 307 5.22 28.75 73.15
CA GLY A 307 6.19 28.44 74.20
C GLY A 307 6.49 29.63 75.12
N LEU A 308 6.56 30.86 74.58
CA LEU A 308 6.75 32.09 75.35
C LEU A 308 5.49 32.47 76.15
N CYS A 309 4.29 32.29 75.58
CA CYS A 309 3.04 32.52 76.31
C CYS A 309 2.77 31.46 77.40
N SER A 310 3.23 30.22 77.22
CA SER A 310 3.11 29.16 78.25
C SER A 310 4.07 29.33 79.43
N SER A 311 5.11 30.14 79.29
CA SER A 311 6.09 30.42 80.34
C SER A 311 5.77 31.69 81.15
N SER A 312 4.62 32.32 80.90
CA SER A 312 4.17 33.57 81.55
C SER A 312 2.95 33.36 82.48
N TYR A 313 2.67 32.13 82.88
CA TYR A 313 1.72 31.77 83.94
C TYR A 313 2.40 30.91 85.00
#